data_AF-A0A8K0KQ17-F1
#
_entry.id   AF-A0A8K0KQ17-F1
#
_cell.length_a   1.000
_cell.length_b   1.000
_cell.length_c   1.000
_cell.angle_alpha   90.00
_cell.angle_beta   90.00
_cell.angle_gamma   90.00
#
_symmetry.space_group_name_H-M   'P 1'
#
loop_
_entity.id
_entity.type
_entity.pdbx_description
1 polymer ?
#
loop_
_entity_poly.entity_id
_entity_poly.type
_entity_poly.pdbx_seq_one_letter_code
_entity_poly.pdbx_strand_id
1 'polypeptide(L)'
;MRVLSLVFSPFLVSLYRSSVSSMSTYSAGAHSVAYVTAPSEEVAKKLAKGIVGEKLAACVNIIPKVTSIYEWKGELSEDAEVLMLVKTRTNRIEELIDFIRTNHPYELPEVISLPIEKGNPPYLDWISEIVPDKSK
;
A
#
# COMPACT_ATOMS: atom_id res chain seq x y z
N MET A 1 -25.55 -0.30 -28.34
CA MET A 1 -24.18 0.04 -27.93
C MET A 1 -23.49 -1.25 -27.54
N ARG A 2 -22.57 -1.74 -28.38
CA ARG A 2 -22.04 -3.11 -28.36
C ARG A 2 -20.96 -3.27 -27.29
N VAL A 3 -21.08 -4.33 -26.49
CA VAL A 3 -20.05 -4.85 -25.60
C VAL A 3 -19.03 -5.60 -26.48
N LEU A 4 -17.79 -5.11 -26.58
CA LEU A 4 -16.70 -5.89 -27.17
C LEU A 4 -16.09 -6.77 -26.09
N SER A 5 -16.46 -8.05 -26.09
CA SER A 5 -15.73 -9.11 -25.41
C SER A 5 -14.41 -9.36 -26.14
N LEU A 6 -13.29 -8.91 -25.56
CA LEU A 6 -11.96 -9.34 -25.99
C LEU A 6 -11.75 -10.78 -25.53
N VAL A 7 -12.05 -11.72 -26.42
CA VAL A 7 -11.66 -13.12 -26.26
C VAL A 7 -10.14 -13.19 -26.45
N PHE A 8 -9.39 -13.29 -25.35
CA PHE A 8 -7.95 -13.54 -25.42
C PHE A 8 -7.72 -14.93 -26.01
N SER A 9 -7.07 -14.97 -27.18
CA SER A 9 -6.69 -16.22 -27.86
C SER A 9 -5.80 -17.07 -26.93
N PRO A 10 -5.99 -18.41 -26.87
CA PRO A 10 -5.16 -19.30 -26.07
C PRO A 10 -3.66 -19.23 -26.42
N PHE A 11 -3.32 -18.75 -27.63
CA PHE A 11 -1.95 -18.48 -28.05
C PHE A 11 -1.28 -17.33 -27.26
N LEU A 12 -2.03 -16.27 -26.93
CA LEU A 12 -1.49 -15.12 -26.17
C LEU A 12 -1.27 -15.47 -24.69
N VAL A 13 -2.14 -16.31 -24.12
CA VAL A 13 -1.95 -16.86 -22.77
C VAL A 13 -0.73 -17.78 -22.72
N SER A 14 -0.50 -18.56 -23.77
CA SER A 14 0.68 -19.43 -23.90
C SER A 14 1.97 -18.62 -24.00
N LEU A 15 1.97 -17.52 -24.77
CA LEU A 15 3.11 -16.61 -24.89
C LEU A 15 3.44 -15.89 -23.56
N TYR A 16 2.41 -15.47 -22.81
CA TYR A 16 2.57 -14.94 -21.46
C TYR A 16 3.12 -16.00 -20.49
N ARG A 17 2.69 -17.25 -20.59
CA ARG A 17 3.23 -18.38 -19.80
C ARG A 17 4.68 -18.69 -20.14
N SER A 18 5.09 -18.59 -21.40
CA SER A 18 6.47 -18.88 -21.83
C SER A 18 7.50 -17.80 -21.48
N SER A 19 7.07 -16.57 -21.17
CA SER A 19 7.97 -15.53 -20.65
C SER A 19 8.17 -15.58 -19.14
N VAL A 20 7.43 -16.45 -18.42
CA VAL A 20 7.67 -16.75 -16.99
C VAL A 20 8.83 -17.76 -16.90
N SER A 21 10.00 -17.36 -17.39
CA SER A 21 11.24 -18.12 -17.34
C SER A 21 12.32 -17.29 -16.64
N SER A 22 12.07 -16.95 -15.38
CA SER A 22 13.04 -17.07 -14.29
C SER A 22 12.23 -16.98 -13.01
N MET A 23 12.19 -18.03 -12.19
CA MET A 23 11.67 -17.87 -10.82
C MET A 23 12.70 -17.02 -10.07
N SER A 24 12.54 -15.70 -10.11
CA SER A 24 13.13 -14.85 -9.09
C SER A 24 12.50 -15.33 -7.77
N THR A 25 13.32 -15.92 -6.92
CA THR A 25 12.88 -16.23 -5.57
C THR A 25 12.63 -14.91 -4.87
N TYR A 26 11.37 -14.61 -4.63
CA TYR A 26 10.98 -13.45 -3.84
C TYR A 26 11.74 -13.43 -2.51
N SER A 27 12.34 -12.29 -2.17
CA SER A 27 12.94 -12.10 -0.85
C SER A 27 11.83 -11.75 0.14
N ALA A 28 11.53 -12.67 1.06
CA ALA A 28 10.60 -12.43 2.15
C ALA A 28 10.97 -11.14 2.91
N GLY A 29 9.98 -10.30 3.19
CA GLY A 29 10.18 -9.01 3.86
C GLY A 29 10.84 -7.93 3.00
N ALA A 30 10.93 -8.10 1.68
CA ALA A 30 11.37 -7.01 0.79
C ALA A 30 10.30 -5.92 0.61
N HIS A 31 9.03 -6.27 0.79
CA HIS A 31 7.88 -5.36 0.75
C HIS A 31 7.08 -5.47 2.04
N SER A 32 6.33 -4.41 2.35
CA SER A 32 5.47 -4.33 3.52
C SER A 32 4.09 -3.80 3.18
N VAL A 33 3.12 -4.16 4.01
CA VAL A 33 1.84 -3.45 4.11
C VAL A 33 1.88 -2.57 5.35
N ALA A 34 1.78 -1.26 5.18
CA ALA A 34 1.62 -0.32 6.29
C ALA A 34 0.14 -0.01 6.52
N TYR A 35 -0.24 0.03 7.80
CA TYR A 35 -1.53 0.45 8.32
C TYR A 35 -1.38 1.90 8.75
N VAL A 36 -2.28 2.75 8.27
CA VAL A 36 -2.37 4.16 8.65
C VAL A 36 -3.83 4.49 8.88
N THR A 37 -4.18 5.07 10.03
CA THR A 37 -5.52 5.62 10.25
C THR A 37 -5.56 7.10 9.91
N ALA A 38 -6.73 7.59 9.52
CA ALA A 38 -6.97 8.99 9.21
C ALA A 38 -8.38 9.42 9.67
N PRO A 39 -8.58 10.69 10.06
CA PRO A 39 -9.86 11.18 10.61
C PRO A 39 -11.00 11.24 9.58
N SER A 40 -10.69 11.18 8.28
CA SER A 40 -11.70 11.28 7.24
C SER A 40 -11.25 10.68 5.92
N GLU A 41 -12.23 10.37 5.05
CA GLU A 41 -11.96 9.86 3.71
C GLU A 41 -11.22 10.89 2.84
N GLU A 42 -11.47 12.17 3.05
CA GLU A 42 -10.76 13.25 2.36
C GLU A 42 -9.28 13.27 2.72
N VAL A 43 -8.96 13.21 4.03
CA VAL A 43 -7.58 13.16 4.51
C VAL A 43 -6.89 11.89 4.01
N ALA A 44 -7.54 10.73 4.12
CA ALA A 44 -7.01 9.46 3.62
C ALA A 44 -6.70 9.51 2.11
N LYS A 45 -7.60 10.08 1.30
CA LYS A 45 -7.39 10.25 -0.15
C LYS A 45 -6.25 11.22 -0.45
N LYS A 46 -6.12 12.31 0.30
CA LYS A 46 -5.02 13.28 0.14
C LYS A 46 -3.67 12.60 0.42
N LEU A 47 -3.57 11.91 1.56
CA LEU A 47 -2.36 11.18 1.94
C LEU A 47 -2.02 10.09 0.93
N ALA A 48 -3.02 9.28 0.53
CA ALA A 48 -2.84 8.22 -0.45
C ALA A 48 -2.30 8.73 -1.80
N LYS A 49 -2.87 9.82 -2.31
CA LYS A 49 -2.40 10.48 -3.54
C LYS A 49 -0.98 11.02 -3.38
N GLY A 50 -0.67 11.61 -2.21
CA GLY A 50 0.65 12.13 -1.89
C GLY A 50 1.72 11.03 -1.92
N ILE A 51 1.56 9.98 -1.13
CA ILE A 51 2.57 8.90 -1.04
C ILE A 51 2.74 8.12 -2.34
N VAL A 52 1.68 7.98 -3.14
CA VAL A 52 1.78 7.36 -4.48
C VAL A 52 2.45 8.32 -5.47
N GLY A 53 2.14 9.62 -5.41
CA GLY A 53 2.73 10.65 -6.25
C GLY A 53 4.24 10.80 -6.03
N GLU A 54 4.67 10.78 -4.76
CA GLU A 54 6.08 10.83 -4.33
C GLU A 54 6.81 9.49 -4.45
N LYS A 55 6.16 8.46 -5.02
CA LYS A 55 6.72 7.10 -5.18
C LYS A 55 7.17 6.45 -3.86
N LEU A 56 6.56 6.82 -2.74
CA LEU A 56 6.73 6.18 -1.43
C LEU A 56 5.84 4.94 -1.25
N ALA A 57 4.84 4.77 -2.10
CA ALA A 57 3.99 3.59 -2.13
C ALA A 57 3.56 3.26 -3.56
N ALA A 58 3.37 1.98 -3.86
CA ALA A 58 2.85 1.53 -5.15
C ALA A 58 1.32 1.60 -5.18
N CYS A 59 0.67 1.28 -4.06
CA CYS A 59 -0.79 1.17 -3.96
C CYS A 59 -1.26 1.47 -2.55
N VAL A 60 -2.49 2.02 -2.43
CA VAL A 60 -3.18 2.23 -1.16
C VAL A 60 -4.62 1.75 -1.31
N ASN A 61 -5.07 0.89 -0.40
CA ASN A 61 -6.51 0.62 -0.24
C ASN A 61 -7.04 1.50 0.88
N ILE A 62 -8.24 2.05 0.70
CA ILE A 62 -8.91 2.89 1.70
C ILE A 62 -10.17 2.14 2.17
N ILE A 63 -10.26 1.88 3.46
CA ILE A 63 -11.37 1.20 4.12
C ILE A 63 -12.11 2.25 4.95
N PRO A 64 -13.29 2.71 4.50
CA PRO A 64 -14.04 3.73 5.21
C PRO A 64 -14.79 3.16 6.42
N LYS A 65 -15.22 4.05 7.33
CA LYS A 65 -16.12 3.74 8.46
C LYS A 65 -15.53 2.72 9.44
N VAL A 66 -14.27 2.93 9.83
CA VAL A 66 -13.65 2.23 10.94
C VAL A 66 -13.99 2.97 12.23
N THR A 67 -14.14 2.23 13.33
CA THR A 67 -14.25 2.81 14.67
C THR A 67 -12.98 2.44 15.43
N SER A 68 -12.25 3.46 15.85
CA SER A 68 -11.06 3.31 16.70
C SER A 68 -11.48 3.49 18.15
N ILE A 69 -11.17 2.51 18.99
CA ILE A 69 -11.47 2.52 20.42
C ILE A 69 -10.15 2.47 21.17
N TYR A 70 -9.89 3.45 22.02
CA TYR A 70 -8.60 3.61 22.71
C TYR A 70 -8.76 4.32 24.05
N GLU A 71 -7.75 4.25 24.91
CA GLU A 71 -7.70 5.05 26.14
C GLU A 71 -6.91 6.33 25.90
N TRP A 72 -7.48 7.47 26.29
CA TRP A 72 -6.80 8.74 26.28
C TRP A 72 -7.04 9.49 27.58
N LYS A 73 -5.95 9.87 28.26
CA LYS A 73 -5.99 10.56 29.56
C LYS A 73 -6.87 9.85 30.61
N GLY A 74 -6.87 8.52 30.60
CA GLY A 74 -7.63 7.68 31.54
C GLY A 74 -9.12 7.53 31.19
N GLU A 75 -9.56 8.03 30.03
CA GLU A 75 -10.93 7.89 29.54
C GLU A 75 -10.97 7.03 28.27
N LEU A 76 -11.96 6.15 28.19
CA LEU A 76 -12.24 5.39 26.98
C LEU A 76 -12.79 6.35 25.92
N SER A 77 -12.12 6.40 24.78
CA SER A 77 -12.45 7.24 23.63
C SER A 77 -12.83 6.37 22.44
N GLU A 78 -13.77 6.84 21.64
CA GLU A 78 -14.19 6.21 20.39
C GLU A 78 -14.25 7.25 19.28
N ASP A 79 -13.52 7.01 18.19
CA ASP A 79 -13.49 7.92 17.03
C ASP A 79 -13.85 7.19 15.74
N ALA A 80 -14.53 7.91 14.84
CA ALA A 80 -14.78 7.45 13.49
C ALA A 80 -13.57 7.75 12.60
N GLU A 81 -13.00 6.72 11.99
CA GLU A 81 -11.77 6.81 11.22
C GLU A 81 -11.87 6.10 9.87
N VAL A 82 -10.80 6.25 9.09
CA VAL A 82 -10.57 5.58 7.83
C VAL A 82 -9.24 4.86 7.90
N LEU A 83 -9.22 3.57 7.58
CA LEU A 83 -8.00 2.77 7.55
C LEU A 83 -7.41 2.73 6.14
N MET A 84 -6.11 2.97 6.04
CA MET A 84 -5.33 2.88 4.81
C MET A 84 -4.40 1.66 4.89
N LEU A 85 -4.42 0.83 3.84
CA LEU A 85 -3.48 -0.29 3.66
C LEU A 85 -2.53 0.04 2.51
N VAL A 86 -1.34 0.51 2.87
CA VAL A 86 -0.30 1.03 1.96
C VAL A 86 0.68 -0.09 1.60
N LYS A 87 0.88 -0.38 0.31
CA LYS A 87 1.83 -1.40 -0.16
C LYS A 87 3.07 -0.71 -0.69
N THR A 88 4.21 -1.02 -0.10
CA THR A 88 5.49 -0.38 -0.46
C THR A 88 6.67 -1.32 -0.22
N ARG A 89 7.88 -0.87 -0.55
CA ARG A 89 9.13 -1.54 -0.16
C ARG A 89 9.38 -1.36 1.33
N THR A 90 9.84 -2.42 1.98
CA THR A 90 10.08 -2.40 3.45
C THR A 90 11.13 -1.37 3.84
N ASN A 91 12.16 -1.15 3.01
CA ASN A 91 13.19 -0.16 3.28
C ASN A 91 12.77 1.30 3.05
N ARG A 92 11.55 1.56 2.54
CA ARG A 92 10.96 2.90 2.37
C ARG A 92 10.03 3.29 3.52
N ILE A 93 9.81 2.40 4.50
CA ILE A 93 8.86 2.64 5.59
C ILE A 93 9.19 3.89 6.41
N GLU A 94 10.46 4.17 6.68
CA GLU A 94 10.85 5.39 7.41
C GLU A 94 10.46 6.68 6.67
N GLU A 95 10.72 6.75 5.35
CA GLU A 95 10.33 7.90 4.53
C GLU A 95 8.80 8.02 4.40
N LEU A 96 8.09 6.88 4.37
CA LEU A 96 6.64 6.85 4.44
C LEU A 96 6.13 7.42 5.78
N ILE A 97 6.70 7.00 6.91
CA ILE A 97 6.35 7.51 8.25
C ILE A 97 6.57 9.02 8.31
N ASP A 98 7.72 9.50 7.85
CA ASP A 98 8.04 10.93 7.84
C ASP A 98 7.06 11.74 6.98
N PHE A 99 6.70 11.22 5.80
CA PHE A 99 5.71 11.85 4.94
C PHE A 99 4.36 11.93 5.64
N ILE A 100 3.88 10.82 6.22
CA ILE A 100 2.59 10.78 6.92
C ILE A 100 2.62 11.76 8.08
N ARG A 101 3.61 11.70 8.97
CA ARG A 101 3.74 12.62 10.13
C ARG A 101 3.70 14.09 9.72
N THR A 102 4.33 14.45 8.60
CA THR A 102 4.37 15.83 8.12
C THR A 102 3.04 16.31 7.54
N ASN A 103 2.23 15.41 7.00
CA ASN A 103 1.01 15.74 6.25
C ASN A 103 -0.29 15.33 6.97
N HIS A 104 -0.19 14.64 8.11
CA HIS A 104 -1.32 14.16 8.88
C HIS A 104 -1.82 15.24 9.85
N PRO A 105 -3.15 15.40 10.04
CA PRO A 105 -3.70 16.40 10.98
C PRO A 105 -3.48 16.06 12.46
N TYR A 106 -3.31 14.79 12.79
CA TYR A 106 -2.97 14.38 14.16
C TYR A 106 -1.50 14.66 14.47
N GLU A 107 -1.24 15.08 15.71
CA GLU A 107 0.13 15.25 16.22
C GLU A 107 0.91 13.92 16.26
N LEU A 108 0.20 12.83 16.56
CA LEU A 108 0.77 11.48 16.61
C LEU A 108 -0.09 10.51 15.76
N PRO A 109 0.13 10.44 14.44
CA PRO A 109 -0.60 9.51 13.58
C PRO A 109 -0.17 8.06 13.80
N GLU A 110 -1.12 7.12 13.69
CA GLU A 110 -0.80 5.69 13.62
C GLU A 110 -0.12 5.38 12.27
N VAL A 111 1.10 4.83 12.32
CA VAL A 111 1.74 4.18 11.17
C VAL A 111 2.48 2.95 11.67
N ILE A 112 1.99 1.76 11.33
CA ILE A 112 2.65 0.48 11.64
C ILE A 112 2.78 -0.34 10.37
N SER A 113 3.76 -1.25 10.29
CA SER A 113 3.99 -2.05 9.08
C SER A 113 4.18 -3.52 9.37
N LEU A 114 3.68 -4.35 8.45
CA LEU A 114 3.82 -5.80 8.46
C LEU A 114 4.60 -6.24 7.22
N PRO A 115 5.65 -7.07 7.37
CA PRO A 115 6.40 -7.60 6.23
C PRO A 115 5.54 -8.56 5.40
N ILE A 116 5.73 -8.53 4.08
CA ILE A 116 5.11 -9.49 3.16
C ILE A 116 6.07 -10.68 3.03
N GLU A 117 5.63 -11.85 3.48
CA GLU A 117 6.42 -13.07 3.40
C GLU A 117 6.35 -13.74 2.02
N LYS A 118 5.18 -13.71 1.39
CA LYS A 118 4.89 -14.33 0.09
C LYS A 118 3.79 -13.56 -0.65
N GLY A 119 3.75 -13.70 -1.96
CA GLY A 119 2.71 -13.10 -2.80
C GLY A 119 2.83 -13.53 -4.26
N ASN A 120 2.03 -12.92 -5.13
CA ASN A 120 2.13 -13.12 -6.57
C ASN A 120 3.40 -12.43 -7.11
N PRO A 121 4.41 -13.14 -7.66
CA PRO A 121 5.69 -12.53 -8.02
C PRO A 121 5.57 -11.32 -8.96
N PRO A 122 4.79 -11.35 -10.05
CA PRO A 122 4.60 -10.18 -10.92
C PRO A 122 4.03 -8.95 -10.19
N TYR A 123 3.23 -9.14 -9.14
CA TYR A 123 2.71 -8.02 -8.35
C TYR A 123 3.77 -7.43 -7.43
N LEU A 124 4.62 -8.26 -6.83
CA LEU A 124 5.74 -7.83 -5.98
C LEU A 124 6.82 -7.14 -6.81
N ASP A 125 7.08 -7.63 -8.02
CA ASP A 125 7.97 -7.01 -8.99
C ASP A 125 7.43 -5.63 -9.40
N TRP A 126 6.13 -5.52 -9.67
CA TRP A 126 5.49 -4.23 -9.94
C TRP A 126 5.63 -3.23 -8.79
N ILE A 127 5.52 -3.66 -7.52
CA ILE A 127 5.80 -2.76 -6.38
C ILE A 127 7.23 -2.24 -6.46
N SER A 128 8.18 -3.13 -6.76
CA SER A 128 9.60 -2.78 -6.91
C SER A 128 9.87 -1.83 -8.07
N GLU A 129 9.16 -1.95 -9.18
CA GLU A 129 9.29 -1.07 -10.35
C GLU A 129 8.74 0.33 -10.08
N ILE A 130 7.61 0.43 -9.37
CA ILE A 130 6.95 1.71 -9.11
C ILE A 130 7.61 2.48 -7.97
N VAL A 131 8.05 1.79 -6.92
CA VAL A 131 8.67 2.39 -5.74
C VAL A 131 10.20 2.22 -5.87
N PRO A 132 10.97 3.30 -6.06
CA PRO A 132 12.42 3.21 -6.12
C PRO A 132 13.01 2.65 -4.83
N ASP A 133 14.12 1.94 -4.96
CA ASP A 133 14.92 1.55 -3.80
C ASP A 133 15.37 2.79 -3.00
N LYS A 134 15.58 2.65 -1.69
CA LYS A 134 16.11 3.74 -0.88
C LYS A 134 17.55 4.01 -1.34
N SER A 135 17.79 5.19 -1.91
CA SER A 135 19.16 5.61 -2.22
C SER A 135 19.96 5.69 -0.91
N LYS A 136 21.13 5.07 -0.89
CA LYS A 136 22.09 5.17 0.21
C LYS A 136 22.51 6.62 0.46
#